data_AF-A0AAV7Z314-F1
#
_entry.id   AF-A0AAV7Z314-F1
#
_cell.length_a   1.000
_cell.length_b   1.000
_cell.length_c   1.000
_cell.angle_alpha   90.00
_cell.angle_beta   90.00
_cell.angle_gamma   90.00
#
_symmetry.space_group_name_H-M   'P 1'
#
loop_
_entity.id
_entity.type
_entity.pdbx_description
1 polymer ?
#
loop_
_entity_poly.entity_id
_entity_poly.type
_entity_poly.pdbx_seq_one_letter_code
_entity_poly.pdbx_strand_id
1 'polypeptide(L)'
;MGNVDTHFLGWGTNDSNQLGLKPTSKYMKDQTKPVFITSLPKNYFVRQIDAGPNHVAVVAEHNKRFSVFTWGNSSFGQLGHGNTKTILTPTPVNMLKAKKIIQVACGKAHTLALSKTGKVFAFGRGEDGELGLGDLDAYNTPQQITHLDDLGVIAISAGESHSAAVTSKGKLFTWGGGFNDILGHGKNHEAPFPRVVESLLDEFVKQVSCGSSHTLVLCKSGNVYSWGFGSDGQLGLGHFKNENVPRKIESLSQTRISYISAGFKHSAAISAVGDVFTFGHGKFGQLGHGNNKSIGEPMLIEGIDSKIFKISCGKGHTIAIARDKSVYVWGSSGNGQLGLGTKKPINVPKKVAKQKVQINQICCKSNFSFALTTNPILSKPLQGGGELPERAFFRVQKQETNEEEDEEKIKRKKKDKKSRRKRRKKLKVPLTEAMLGGEGNFNDTPPEAYLCDLTGKLMKNPVTLSGDGFTYDHDAIEEWLKSHNTSPKTNQVLTSQILIQNHNLRSQIKNSKFWKED
;
A
#
# COMPACT_ATOMS: atom_id res chain seq x y z
N MET A 1 -19.21 -23.57 29.45
CA MET A 1 -18.65 -22.51 28.58
C MET A 1 -17.86 -23.18 27.46
N GLY A 2 -18.48 -23.46 26.32
CA GLY A 2 -17.89 -24.25 25.24
C GLY A 2 -17.01 -23.41 24.32
N ASN A 3 -15.83 -23.95 23.97
CA ASN A 3 -14.79 -23.35 23.13
C ASN A 3 -15.34 -22.71 21.85
N VAL A 4 -14.93 -21.46 21.61
CA VAL A 4 -15.37 -20.63 20.49
C VAL A 4 -14.31 -20.68 19.42
N ASP A 5 -14.27 -21.79 18.67
CA ASP A 5 -13.39 -21.88 17.51
C ASP A 5 -13.93 -20.95 16.42
N THR A 6 -13.18 -19.89 16.11
CA THR A 6 -13.52 -19.02 14.98
C THR A 6 -13.02 -19.70 13.72
N HIS A 7 -13.93 -20.38 13.03
CA HIS A 7 -13.62 -20.99 11.75
C HIS A 7 -13.84 -20.00 10.60
N PHE A 8 -13.06 -20.13 9.55
CA PHE A 8 -13.35 -19.48 8.29
C PHE A 8 -13.73 -20.53 7.25
N LEU A 9 -14.53 -20.11 6.28
CA LEU A 9 -14.96 -20.95 5.17
C LEU A 9 -14.01 -20.71 3.99
N GLY A 10 -13.67 -21.77 3.27
CA GLY A 10 -12.96 -21.71 1.99
C GLY A 10 -13.61 -22.57 0.93
N TRP A 11 -13.50 -22.16 -0.33
CA TRP A 11 -13.95 -22.93 -1.49
C TRP A 11 -13.24 -22.49 -2.78
N GLY A 12 -13.33 -23.29 -3.84
CA GLY A 12 -12.62 -23.11 -5.10
C GLY A 12 -11.41 -24.04 -5.23
N THR A 13 -10.42 -23.60 -6.01
CA THR A 13 -9.18 -24.34 -6.29
C THR A 13 -8.47 -24.79 -5.02
N ASN A 14 -8.05 -26.06 -4.97
CA ASN A 14 -7.23 -26.57 -3.88
C ASN A 14 -6.07 -27.49 -4.29
N ASP A 15 -5.66 -27.47 -5.56
CA ASP A 15 -4.63 -28.38 -6.08
C ASP A 15 -3.25 -28.19 -5.41
N SER A 16 -2.96 -27.02 -4.84
CA SER A 16 -1.75 -26.76 -4.04
C SER A 16 -2.04 -26.61 -2.54
N ASN A 17 -3.20 -27.12 -2.12
CA ASN A 17 -3.73 -26.99 -0.78
C ASN A 17 -3.88 -25.53 -0.29
N GLN A 18 -4.21 -24.60 -1.20
CA GLN A 18 -4.41 -23.18 -0.89
C GLN A 18 -5.53 -22.94 0.14
N LEU A 19 -6.52 -23.84 0.24
CA LEU A 19 -7.56 -23.78 1.28
C LEU A 19 -7.04 -24.19 2.67
N GLY A 20 -5.82 -24.72 2.77
CA GLY A 20 -5.19 -25.06 4.04
C GLY A 20 -5.85 -26.24 4.75
N LEU A 21 -6.57 -27.10 4.04
CA LEU A 21 -7.23 -28.27 4.62
C LEU A 21 -6.19 -29.31 5.05
N LYS A 22 -6.54 -30.21 5.98
CA LYS A 22 -5.63 -31.34 6.29
C LYS A 22 -5.45 -32.18 5.02
N PRO A 23 -4.21 -32.39 4.55
CA PRO A 23 -3.96 -33.03 3.26
C PRO A 23 -4.42 -34.49 3.31
N THR A 24 -5.51 -34.79 2.61
CA THR A 24 -5.97 -36.14 2.29
C THR A 24 -6.39 -36.17 0.83
N SER A 25 -6.45 -37.35 0.20
CA SER A 25 -6.88 -37.50 -1.20
C SER A 25 -8.26 -36.87 -1.50
N LYS A 26 -9.14 -36.79 -0.49
CA LYS A 26 -10.45 -36.14 -0.58
C LYS A 26 -10.37 -34.62 -0.51
N TYR A 27 -9.49 -34.07 0.33
CA TYR A 27 -9.39 -32.63 0.57
C TYR A 27 -8.44 -31.91 -0.37
N MET A 28 -7.55 -32.60 -1.08
CA MET A 28 -6.70 -32.02 -2.14
C MET A 28 -7.45 -31.67 -3.44
N LYS A 29 -8.78 -31.86 -3.49
CA LYS A 29 -9.62 -31.52 -4.64
C LYS A 29 -10.27 -30.15 -4.47
N ASP A 30 -10.56 -29.51 -5.59
CA ASP A 30 -11.41 -28.31 -5.66
C ASP A 30 -12.71 -28.47 -4.86
N GLN A 31 -13.04 -27.46 -4.07
CA GLN A 31 -14.23 -27.44 -3.23
C GLN A 31 -15.31 -26.59 -3.89
N THR A 32 -16.39 -27.21 -4.36
CA THR A 32 -17.51 -26.49 -5.01
C THR A 32 -18.50 -25.89 -4.02
N LYS A 33 -18.37 -26.21 -2.72
CA LYS A 33 -19.18 -25.68 -1.63
C LYS A 33 -18.26 -25.14 -0.52
N PRO A 34 -18.69 -24.12 0.25
CA PRO A 34 -17.95 -23.64 1.41
C PRO A 34 -17.65 -24.77 2.39
N VAL A 35 -16.39 -24.92 2.76
CA VAL A 35 -15.93 -25.85 3.79
C VAL A 35 -15.23 -25.11 4.92
N PHE A 36 -15.43 -25.58 6.16
CA PHE A 36 -14.74 -25.02 7.32
C PHE A 36 -13.27 -25.40 7.31
N ILE A 37 -12.42 -24.40 7.49
CA ILE A 37 -10.98 -24.59 7.62
C ILE A 37 -10.65 -24.68 9.11
N THR A 38 -10.33 -25.89 9.55
CA THR A 38 -10.12 -26.26 10.96
C THR A 38 -8.64 -26.51 11.29
N SER A 39 -7.75 -26.18 10.37
CA SER A 39 -6.30 -26.41 10.47
C SER A 39 -5.55 -25.30 11.22
N LEU A 40 -6.19 -24.15 11.47
CA LEU A 40 -5.65 -23.17 12.41
C LEU A 40 -5.63 -23.74 13.84
N PRO A 41 -4.62 -23.41 14.66
CA PRO A 41 -4.62 -23.80 16.06
C PRO A 41 -5.88 -23.29 16.78
N LYS A 42 -6.36 -24.07 17.75
CA LYS A 42 -7.54 -23.72 18.57
C LYS A 42 -7.35 -22.37 19.26
N ASN A 43 -8.46 -21.70 19.54
CA ASN A 43 -8.54 -20.39 20.23
C ASN A 43 -7.99 -19.17 19.47
N TYR A 44 -7.61 -19.32 18.19
CA TYR A 44 -7.30 -18.17 17.35
C TYR A 44 -8.57 -17.59 16.69
N PHE A 45 -8.69 -16.27 16.71
CA PHE A 45 -9.70 -15.51 15.98
C PHE A 45 -9.06 -14.89 14.73
N VAL A 46 -9.51 -15.27 13.54
CA VAL A 46 -9.00 -14.66 12.30
C VAL A 46 -9.57 -13.25 12.14
N ARG A 47 -8.68 -12.26 12.06
CA ARG A 47 -9.01 -10.82 11.94
C ARG A 47 -9.00 -10.34 10.49
N GLN A 48 -8.12 -10.92 9.68
CA GLN A 48 -8.01 -10.59 8.27
C GLN A 48 -7.35 -11.76 7.53
N ILE A 49 -7.76 -11.93 6.29
CA ILE A 49 -7.24 -12.92 5.35
C ILE A 49 -6.94 -12.19 4.05
N ASP A 50 -5.80 -12.50 3.44
CA ASP A 50 -5.54 -12.19 2.04
C ASP A 50 -4.86 -13.39 1.36
N ALA A 51 -4.91 -13.42 0.04
CA ALA A 51 -4.32 -14.50 -0.72
C ALA A 51 -3.66 -14.03 -2.01
N GLY A 52 -2.59 -14.71 -2.40
CA GLY A 52 -2.09 -14.68 -3.75
C GLY A 52 -2.76 -15.76 -4.60
N PRO A 53 -2.28 -16.02 -5.82
CA PRO A 53 -2.78 -17.12 -6.64
C PRO A 53 -2.55 -18.50 -6.04
N ASN A 54 -1.48 -18.66 -5.25
CA ASN A 54 -1.03 -19.96 -4.75
C ASN A 54 -0.63 -19.98 -3.27
N HIS A 55 -0.82 -18.88 -2.54
CA HIS A 55 -0.50 -18.80 -1.12
C HIS A 55 -1.53 -17.94 -0.39
N VAL A 56 -1.63 -18.12 0.92
CA VAL A 56 -2.58 -17.42 1.78
C VAL A 56 -1.85 -16.93 3.02
N ALA A 57 -2.21 -15.72 3.46
CA ALA A 57 -1.76 -15.16 4.72
C ALA A 57 -2.99 -14.74 5.55
N VAL A 58 -2.94 -15.00 6.85
CA VAL A 58 -3.97 -14.54 7.79
C VAL A 58 -3.34 -13.84 8.98
N VAL A 59 -3.97 -12.75 9.41
CA VAL A 59 -3.76 -12.17 10.73
C VAL A 59 -4.77 -12.81 11.67
N ALA A 60 -4.28 -13.48 12.71
CA ALA A 60 -5.11 -14.08 13.74
C ALA A 60 -4.74 -13.53 15.12
N GLU A 61 -5.71 -13.48 16.02
CA GLU A 61 -5.54 -12.99 17.38
C GLU A 61 -5.86 -14.09 18.40
N HIS A 62 -5.00 -14.23 19.40
CA HIS A 62 -5.24 -15.07 20.58
C HIS A 62 -4.73 -14.33 21.82
N ASN A 63 -5.57 -14.20 22.86
CA ASN A 63 -5.24 -13.48 24.10
C ASN A 63 -4.65 -12.07 23.88
N LYS A 64 -5.27 -11.27 22.99
CA LYS A 64 -4.82 -9.91 22.63
C LYS A 64 -3.44 -9.85 21.96
N ARG A 65 -2.92 -10.97 21.47
CA ARG A 65 -1.67 -11.06 20.70
C ARG A 65 -1.99 -11.43 19.25
N PHE A 66 -1.39 -10.70 18.32
CA PHE A 66 -1.50 -10.96 16.90
C PHE A 66 -0.42 -11.93 16.43
N SER A 67 -0.80 -12.87 15.58
CA SER A 67 0.07 -13.82 14.89
C SER A 67 -0.29 -13.82 13.41
N VAL A 68 0.73 -13.94 12.56
CA VAL A 68 0.55 -14.16 11.12
C VAL A 68 0.74 -15.65 10.84
N PHE A 69 -0.21 -16.26 10.14
CA PHE A 69 -0.07 -17.61 9.61
C PHE A 69 -0.06 -17.57 8.09
N THR A 70 0.80 -18.38 7.49
CA THR A 70 0.98 -18.50 6.04
C THR A 70 1.02 -19.96 5.64
N TRP A 71 0.52 -20.25 4.44
CA TRP A 71 0.56 -21.57 3.81
C TRP A 71 0.33 -21.45 2.29
N GLY A 72 0.53 -22.55 1.59
CA GLY A 72 0.51 -22.69 0.14
C GLY A 72 1.91 -22.84 -0.46
N ASN A 73 2.06 -22.41 -1.70
CA ASN A 73 3.33 -22.41 -2.43
C ASN A 73 4.32 -21.40 -1.83
N SER A 74 5.59 -21.79 -1.72
CA SER A 74 6.70 -20.93 -1.27
C SER A 74 7.88 -20.93 -2.24
N SER A 75 7.66 -21.17 -3.54
CA SER A 75 8.75 -21.29 -4.54
C SER A 75 9.69 -20.07 -4.56
N PHE A 76 9.22 -18.90 -4.16
CA PHE A 76 9.99 -17.66 -4.05
C PHE A 76 10.15 -17.17 -2.59
N GLY A 77 9.80 -17.99 -1.60
CA GLY A 77 9.88 -17.61 -0.19
C GLY A 77 8.72 -16.76 0.33
N GLN A 78 7.62 -16.65 -0.42
CA GLN A 78 6.47 -15.78 -0.12
C GLN A 78 5.68 -16.14 1.15
N LEU A 79 6.06 -17.22 1.83
CA LEU A 79 5.52 -17.58 3.15
C LEU A 79 6.37 -17.09 4.32
N GLY A 80 7.62 -16.63 4.11
CA GLY A 80 8.40 -15.97 5.16
C GLY A 80 9.00 -16.90 6.23
N HIS A 81 9.14 -18.20 5.97
CA HIS A 81 9.66 -19.19 6.94
C HIS A 81 11.16 -19.48 6.83
N GLY A 82 11.93 -18.68 6.08
CA GLY A 82 13.37 -18.85 5.90
C GLY A 82 13.76 -19.97 4.94
N ASN A 83 12.82 -20.44 4.12
CA ASN A 83 13.05 -21.44 3.09
C ASN A 83 11.94 -21.36 2.01
N THR A 84 12.10 -22.14 0.95
CA THR A 84 11.18 -22.19 -0.20
C THR A 84 10.25 -23.41 -0.18
N LYS A 85 10.13 -24.11 0.96
CA LYS A 85 9.28 -25.29 1.05
C LYS A 85 7.80 -24.88 1.07
N THR A 86 7.01 -25.53 0.24
CA THR A 86 5.54 -25.47 0.29
C THR A 86 5.06 -25.91 1.68
N ILE A 87 4.11 -25.17 2.23
CA ILE A 87 3.50 -25.47 3.52
C ILE A 87 2.03 -25.72 3.29
N LEU A 88 1.52 -26.89 3.65
CA LEU A 88 0.16 -27.26 3.28
C LEU A 88 -0.90 -26.73 4.26
N THR A 89 -0.54 -26.40 5.49
CA THR A 89 -1.49 -25.97 6.53
C THR A 89 -1.04 -24.68 7.18
N PRO A 90 -1.97 -23.83 7.68
CA PRO A 90 -1.62 -22.56 8.33
C PRO A 90 -0.50 -22.70 9.36
N THR A 91 0.65 -22.08 9.10
CA THR A 91 1.85 -22.17 9.94
C THR A 91 2.28 -20.77 10.39
N PRO A 92 2.59 -20.56 11.68
CA PRO A 92 2.92 -19.23 12.18
C PRO A 92 4.28 -18.73 11.65
N VAL A 93 4.32 -17.47 11.20
CA VAL A 93 5.57 -16.80 10.79
C VAL A 93 6.25 -16.24 12.04
N ASN A 94 7.20 -16.99 12.60
CA ASN A 94 7.81 -16.67 13.89
C ASN A 94 8.46 -15.27 13.93
N MET A 95 9.07 -14.81 12.84
CA MET A 95 9.71 -13.50 12.76
C MET A 95 8.75 -12.31 12.88
N LEU A 96 7.45 -12.51 12.61
CA LEU A 96 6.42 -11.47 12.72
C LEU A 96 5.73 -11.43 14.09
N LYS A 97 5.95 -12.43 14.95
CA LYS A 97 5.21 -12.61 16.23
C LYS A 97 5.32 -11.39 17.17
N ALA A 98 6.50 -10.77 17.24
CA ALA A 98 6.73 -9.59 18.08
C ALA A 98 6.32 -8.27 17.41
N LYS A 99 5.97 -8.29 16.12
CA LYS A 99 5.77 -7.07 15.31
C LYS A 99 4.34 -6.53 15.38
N LYS A 100 3.40 -7.22 16.03
CA LYS A 100 1.98 -6.80 16.16
C LYS A 100 1.36 -6.46 14.80
N ILE A 101 1.44 -7.40 13.85
CA ILE A 101 0.88 -7.26 12.50
C ILE A 101 -0.65 -7.16 12.57
N ILE A 102 -1.23 -6.21 11.85
CA ILE A 102 -2.67 -5.92 11.79
C ILE A 102 -3.27 -6.12 10.40
N GLN A 103 -2.44 -6.15 9.35
CA GLN A 103 -2.87 -6.37 7.97
C GLN A 103 -1.79 -7.15 7.23
N VAL A 104 -2.21 -8.07 6.36
CA VAL A 104 -1.38 -8.70 5.33
C VAL A 104 -1.98 -8.41 3.95
N ALA A 105 -1.10 -8.31 2.95
CA ALA A 105 -1.49 -8.21 1.54
C ALA A 105 -0.63 -9.17 0.72
N CYS A 106 -1.25 -9.99 -0.11
CA CYS A 106 -0.60 -11.04 -0.89
C CYS A 106 -0.67 -10.72 -2.39
N GLY A 107 0.50 -10.64 -3.01
CA GLY A 107 0.64 -10.52 -4.45
C GLY A 107 0.73 -11.87 -5.15
N LYS A 108 1.35 -11.93 -6.33
CA LYS A 108 1.53 -13.21 -7.06
C LYS A 108 2.41 -14.20 -6.28
N ALA A 109 3.58 -13.70 -5.90
CA ALA A 109 4.64 -14.45 -5.27
C ALA A 109 5.37 -13.63 -4.20
N HIS A 110 4.71 -12.64 -3.62
CA HIS A 110 5.23 -11.85 -2.50
C HIS A 110 4.11 -11.55 -1.50
N THR A 111 4.49 -11.25 -0.27
CA THR A 111 3.60 -10.90 0.83
C THR A 111 4.10 -9.63 1.52
N LEU A 112 3.18 -8.71 1.79
CA LEU A 112 3.37 -7.55 2.65
C LEU A 112 2.68 -7.77 4.00
N ALA A 113 3.27 -7.25 5.07
CA ALA A 113 2.70 -7.25 6.41
C ALA A 113 2.87 -5.87 7.07
N LEU A 114 1.77 -5.31 7.57
CA LEU A 114 1.74 -4.00 8.23
C LEU A 114 1.55 -4.16 9.74
N SER A 115 2.45 -3.58 10.52
CA SER A 115 2.34 -3.51 11.97
C SER A 115 1.36 -2.44 12.45
N LYS A 116 0.88 -2.57 13.68
CA LYS A 116 0.11 -1.53 14.37
C LYS A 116 0.85 -0.19 14.50
N THR A 117 2.18 -0.20 14.42
CA THR A 117 3.03 1.02 14.52
C THR A 117 3.37 1.61 13.16
N GLY A 118 2.75 1.14 12.07
CA GLY A 118 2.99 1.65 10.72
C GLY A 118 4.27 1.13 10.05
N LYS A 119 4.91 0.10 10.60
CA LYS A 119 6.08 -0.55 9.98
C LYS A 119 5.61 -1.60 8.97
N VAL A 120 6.19 -1.60 7.78
CA VAL A 120 5.86 -2.53 6.70
C VAL A 120 6.98 -3.54 6.53
N PHE A 121 6.61 -4.81 6.37
CA PHE A 121 7.51 -5.92 6.09
C PHE A 121 7.15 -6.57 4.76
N ALA A 122 8.14 -7.02 3.99
CA ALA A 122 7.96 -7.72 2.73
C ALA A 122 8.79 -9.00 2.68
N PHE A 123 8.30 -10.02 1.98
CA PHE A 123 9.00 -11.27 1.71
C PHE A 123 8.40 -11.98 0.50
N GLY A 124 9.20 -12.79 -0.19
CA GLY A 124 8.86 -13.49 -1.42
C GLY A 124 9.78 -13.10 -2.57
N ARG A 125 9.24 -13.18 -3.79
CA ARG A 125 9.86 -12.71 -5.03
C ARG A 125 10.12 -11.21 -4.95
N GLY A 126 11.28 -10.77 -5.41
CA GLY A 126 11.64 -9.34 -5.52
C GLY A 126 12.20 -8.94 -6.88
N GLU A 127 12.18 -9.84 -7.88
CA GLU A 127 12.78 -9.63 -9.21
C GLU A 127 12.23 -8.40 -9.95
N ASP A 128 10.98 -8.00 -9.70
CA ASP A 128 10.38 -6.81 -10.29
C ASP A 128 10.45 -5.61 -9.31
N GLY A 129 11.13 -5.75 -8.17
CA GLY A 129 11.22 -4.75 -7.10
C GLY A 129 10.02 -4.72 -6.16
N GLU A 130 9.10 -5.69 -6.24
CA GLU A 130 7.82 -5.68 -5.51
C GLU A 130 7.95 -5.70 -3.98
N LEU A 131 9.14 -6.03 -3.46
CA LEU A 131 9.45 -6.01 -2.04
C LEU A 131 9.79 -4.61 -1.53
N GLY A 132 10.21 -3.69 -2.39
CA GLY A 132 10.47 -2.29 -2.01
C GLY A 132 11.74 -2.10 -1.18
N LEU A 133 12.69 -3.04 -1.23
CA LEU A 133 13.88 -3.06 -0.38
C LEU A 133 15.06 -2.27 -0.97
N GLY A 134 14.95 -1.82 -2.22
CA GLY A 134 16.01 -1.13 -2.94
C GLY A 134 16.92 -2.05 -3.77
N ASP A 135 16.64 -3.35 -3.78
CA ASP A 135 17.27 -4.36 -4.62
C ASP A 135 16.18 -5.18 -5.36
N LEU A 136 16.61 -6.14 -6.18
CA LEU A 136 15.75 -7.06 -6.93
C LEU A 136 15.82 -8.51 -6.40
N ASP A 137 16.31 -8.69 -5.17
CA ASP A 137 16.52 -10.01 -4.60
C ASP A 137 15.22 -10.60 -4.03
N ALA A 138 15.14 -11.93 -4.04
CA ALA A 138 14.07 -12.64 -3.34
C ALA A 138 14.45 -12.88 -1.86
N TYR A 139 13.53 -12.59 -0.95
CA TYR A 139 13.73 -12.78 0.49
C TYR A 139 12.72 -13.77 1.06
N ASN A 140 13.19 -14.90 1.56
CA ASN A 140 12.34 -15.94 2.17
C ASN A 140 12.03 -15.71 3.66
N THR A 141 12.47 -14.58 4.22
CA THR A 141 12.16 -14.11 5.57
C THR A 141 11.66 -12.67 5.52
N PRO A 142 10.75 -12.25 6.42
CA PRO A 142 10.23 -10.88 6.45
C PRO A 142 11.33 -9.84 6.64
N GLN A 143 11.50 -8.97 5.64
CA GLN A 143 12.39 -7.80 5.67
C GLN A 143 11.57 -6.54 5.91
N GLN A 144 12.10 -5.60 6.69
CA GLN A 144 11.43 -4.32 6.91
C GLN A 144 11.71 -3.35 5.75
N ILE A 145 10.67 -2.69 5.24
CA ILE A 145 10.79 -1.63 4.25
C ILE A 145 11.08 -0.31 4.97
N THR A 146 12.35 0.00 5.19
CA THR A 146 12.77 1.19 5.96
C THR A 146 12.44 2.51 5.26
N HIS A 147 12.28 2.52 3.94
CA HIS A 147 11.83 3.70 3.18
C HIS A 147 10.44 4.21 3.58
N LEU A 148 9.61 3.37 4.23
CA LEU A 148 8.28 3.76 4.73
C LEU A 148 8.28 4.12 6.22
N ASP A 149 9.45 4.08 6.87
CA ASP A 149 9.55 4.42 8.28
C ASP A 149 9.13 5.87 8.52
N ASP A 150 8.40 6.07 9.63
CA ASP A 150 7.94 7.38 10.12
C ASP A 150 6.95 8.12 9.20
N LEU A 151 6.55 7.51 8.08
CA LEU A 151 5.49 8.01 7.21
C LEU A 151 4.08 7.71 7.74
N GLY A 152 3.98 6.87 8.78
CA GLY A 152 2.70 6.52 9.39
C GLY A 152 1.79 5.72 8.46
N VAL A 153 2.28 4.63 7.88
CA VAL A 153 1.50 3.75 7.00
C VAL A 153 0.29 3.18 7.74
N ILE A 154 -0.89 3.27 7.13
CA ILE A 154 -2.17 2.79 7.66
C ILE A 154 -2.82 1.69 6.83
N ALA A 155 -2.41 1.52 5.58
CA ALA A 155 -2.91 0.47 4.71
C ALA A 155 -1.85 0.02 3.70
N ILE A 156 -1.90 -1.26 3.36
CA ILE A 156 -1.08 -1.88 2.31
C ILE A 156 -1.96 -2.61 1.30
N SER A 157 -1.47 -2.77 0.06
CA SER A 157 -2.09 -3.57 -1.00
C SER A 157 -1.01 -4.18 -1.89
N ALA A 158 -1.28 -5.36 -2.43
CA ALA A 158 -0.36 -6.11 -3.28
C ALA A 158 -1.09 -6.62 -4.53
N GLY A 159 -0.53 -6.30 -5.70
CA GLY A 159 -0.96 -6.80 -7.01
C GLY A 159 -0.09 -7.97 -7.46
N GLU A 160 -0.06 -8.32 -8.75
CA GLU A 160 0.80 -9.44 -9.17
C GLU A 160 2.29 -9.16 -8.99
N SER A 161 2.74 -8.01 -9.51
CA SER A 161 4.14 -7.60 -9.53
C SER A 161 4.36 -6.23 -8.89
N HIS A 162 3.35 -5.60 -8.29
CA HIS A 162 3.49 -4.30 -7.66
C HIS A 162 2.83 -4.25 -6.29
N SER A 163 3.25 -3.27 -5.52
CA SER A 163 2.87 -3.07 -4.13
C SER A 163 2.49 -1.61 -3.91
N ALA A 164 1.65 -1.38 -2.90
CA ALA A 164 1.23 -0.03 -2.52
C ALA A 164 1.07 0.12 -1.01
N ALA A 165 1.28 1.35 -0.53
CA ALA A 165 1.04 1.76 0.84
C ALA A 165 0.36 3.13 0.89
N VAL A 166 -0.56 3.29 1.84
CA VAL A 166 -1.23 4.56 2.13
C VAL A 166 -0.86 5.01 3.53
N THR A 167 -0.48 6.27 3.64
CA THR A 167 -0.10 6.91 4.92
C THR A 167 -1.30 7.55 5.63
N SER A 168 -1.17 7.82 6.92
CA SER A 168 -2.18 8.54 7.71
C SER A 168 -2.46 9.96 7.20
N LYS A 169 -1.52 10.54 6.45
CA LYS A 169 -1.66 11.84 5.77
C LYS A 169 -2.31 11.74 4.39
N GLY A 170 -2.82 10.57 4.01
CA GLY A 170 -3.48 10.35 2.73
C GLY A 170 -2.54 10.29 1.52
N LYS A 171 -1.23 10.17 1.74
CA LYS A 171 -0.25 10.01 0.65
C LYS A 171 -0.14 8.55 0.23
N LEU A 172 -0.12 8.32 -1.08
CA LEU A 172 0.02 7.01 -1.69
C LEU A 172 1.46 6.77 -2.17
N PHE A 173 1.98 5.60 -1.86
CA PHE A 173 3.25 5.09 -2.37
C PHE A 173 3.00 3.82 -3.19
N THR A 174 3.69 3.67 -4.31
CA THR A 174 3.69 2.47 -5.16
C THR A 174 5.11 2.07 -5.53
N TRP A 175 5.35 0.77 -5.67
CA TRP A 175 6.64 0.19 -6.05
C TRP A 175 6.48 -1.20 -6.68
N GLY A 176 7.56 -1.72 -7.25
CA GLY A 176 7.59 -2.99 -7.96
C GLY A 176 7.63 -2.85 -9.48
N GLY A 177 7.07 -3.83 -10.16
CA GLY A 177 7.19 -3.99 -11.61
C GLY A 177 6.53 -2.85 -12.37
N GLY A 178 7.32 -2.18 -13.19
CA GLY A 178 6.89 -1.05 -14.02
C GLY A 178 6.10 -1.40 -15.27
N PHE A 179 6.02 -2.68 -15.62
CA PHE A 179 5.37 -3.12 -16.85
C PHE A 179 3.90 -2.69 -16.90
N ASN A 180 3.47 -2.18 -18.06
CA ASN A 180 2.13 -1.63 -18.30
C ASN A 180 1.76 -0.43 -17.41
N ASP A 181 2.76 0.31 -16.94
CA ASP A 181 2.60 1.59 -16.26
C ASP A 181 1.79 1.54 -14.94
N ILE A 182 1.77 0.37 -14.31
CA ILE A 182 0.91 0.07 -13.16
C ILE A 182 1.30 0.80 -11.87
N LEU A 183 2.45 1.49 -11.85
CA LEU A 183 2.89 2.24 -10.68
C LEU A 183 2.32 3.67 -10.62
N GLY A 184 1.94 4.25 -11.76
CA GLY A 184 1.35 5.59 -11.80
C GLY A 184 2.36 6.75 -11.78
N HIS A 185 3.63 6.49 -12.09
CA HIS A 185 4.74 7.48 -12.07
C HIS A 185 5.07 8.05 -13.45
N GLY A 186 4.17 7.92 -14.42
CA GLY A 186 4.39 8.38 -15.80
C GLY A 186 5.46 7.56 -16.52
N LYS A 187 6.48 8.23 -17.08
CA LYS A 187 7.58 7.59 -17.84
C LYS A 187 8.63 6.88 -16.97
N ASN A 188 8.50 6.96 -15.64
CA ASN A 188 9.44 6.32 -14.72
C ASN A 188 8.87 4.97 -14.30
N HIS A 189 9.32 3.92 -14.99
CA HIS A 189 8.69 2.60 -14.86
C HIS A 189 9.22 1.81 -13.65
N GLU A 190 10.50 1.93 -13.28
CA GLU A 190 11.05 1.12 -12.20
C GLU A 190 11.05 1.85 -10.86
N ALA A 191 10.58 1.16 -9.83
CA ALA A 191 10.64 1.63 -8.45
C ALA A 191 10.96 0.43 -7.53
N PRO A 192 12.25 0.08 -7.34
CA PRO A 192 12.65 -0.96 -6.39
C PRO A 192 12.48 -0.53 -4.93
N PHE A 193 12.08 0.73 -4.70
CA PHE A 193 11.69 1.29 -3.41
C PHE A 193 10.35 2.02 -3.52
N PRO A 194 9.59 2.13 -2.42
CA PRO A 194 8.36 2.92 -2.34
C PRO A 194 8.54 4.34 -2.85
N ARG A 195 7.82 4.71 -3.91
CA ARG A 195 7.80 6.07 -4.46
C ARG A 195 6.41 6.68 -4.31
N VAL A 196 6.35 7.94 -3.92
CA VAL A 196 5.09 8.69 -3.82
C VAL A 196 4.48 8.89 -5.21
N VAL A 197 3.17 8.72 -5.33
CA VAL A 197 2.43 9.00 -6.57
C VAL A 197 2.12 10.50 -6.63
N GLU A 198 2.97 11.26 -7.31
CA GLU A 198 2.98 12.73 -7.30
C GLU A 198 1.66 13.35 -7.79
N SER A 199 1.01 12.74 -8.79
CA SER A 199 -0.25 13.25 -9.35
C SER A 199 -1.45 13.14 -8.41
N LEU A 200 -1.30 12.50 -7.24
CA LEU A 200 -2.33 12.38 -6.21
C LEU A 200 -1.97 13.13 -4.93
N LEU A 201 -0.98 14.04 -4.97
CA LEU A 201 -0.56 14.80 -3.78
C LEU A 201 -1.66 15.72 -3.23
N ASP A 202 -2.54 16.23 -4.10
CA ASP A 202 -3.66 17.11 -3.72
C ASP A 202 -4.90 16.34 -3.26
N GLU A 203 -4.89 15.01 -3.40
CA GLU A 203 -5.96 14.14 -2.96
C GLU A 203 -5.62 13.49 -1.60
N PHE A 204 -6.65 13.22 -0.81
CA PHE A 204 -6.51 12.44 0.42
C PHE A 204 -6.89 10.99 0.14
N VAL A 205 -5.91 10.13 -0.13
CA VAL A 205 -6.15 8.71 -0.40
C VAL A 205 -6.59 7.99 0.88
N LYS A 206 -7.75 7.33 0.81
CA LYS A 206 -8.31 6.53 1.92
C LYS A 206 -8.10 5.03 1.72
N GLN A 207 -8.19 4.55 0.48
CA GLN A 207 -8.07 3.14 0.14
C GLN A 207 -7.33 2.99 -1.19
N VAL A 208 -6.50 1.96 -1.28
CA VAL A 208 -5.87 1.48 -2.52
C VAL A 208 -6.24 0.02 -2.72
N SER A 209 -6.43 -0.39 -3.97
CA SER A 209 -6.63 -1.78 -4.36
C SER A 209 -5.82 -2.08 -5.61
N CYS A 210 -4.83 -2.97 -5.46
CA CYS A 210 -3.97 -3.44 -6.52
C CYS A 210 -4.59 -4.67 -7.17
N GLY A 211 -4.88 -4.58 -8.46
CA GLY A 211 -5.28 -5.70 -9.29
C GLY A 211 -4.07 -6.49 -9.80
N SER A 212 -4.28 -7.36 -10.79
CA SER A 212 -3.17 -8.06 -11.45
C SER A 212 -2.24 -7.06 -12.15
N SER A 213 -2.82 -6.16 -12.95
CA SER A 213 -2.08 -5.24 -13.81
C SER A 213 -2.69 -3.84 -13.85
N HIS A 214 -3.42 -3.43 -12.82
CA HIS A 214 -3.97 -2.09 -12.68
C HIS A 214 -4.15 -1.73 -11.20
N THR A 215 -4.32 -0.44 -10.92
CA THR A 215 -4.52 0.05 -9.55
C THR A 215 -5.76 0.91 -9.49
N LEU A 216 -6.53 0.76 -8.41
CA LEU A 216 -7.65 1.63 -8.06
C LEU A 216 -7.34 2.34 -6.75
N VAL A 217 -7.75 3.61 -6.68
CA VAL A 217 -7.63 4.44 -5.49
C VAL A 217 -8.97 5.10 -5.20
N LEU A 218 -9.35 5.11 -3.93
CA LEU A 218 -10.50 5.84 -3.42
C LEU A 218 -10.02 6.92 -2.47
N CYS A 219 -10.39 8.16 -2.77
CA CYS A 219 -10.08 9.34 -1.98
C CYS A 219 -11.16 9.60 -0.93
N LYS A 220 -10.85 10.37 0.12
CA LYS A 220 -11.81 10.75 1.18
C LYS A 220 -12.99 11.56 0.63
N SER A 221 -12.78 12.29 -0.46
CA SER A 221 -13.82 13.00 -1.23
C SER A 221 -14.88 12.05 -1.82
N GLY A 222 -14.56 10.76 -2.00
CA GLY A 222 -15.37 9.81 -2.75
C GLY A 222 -14.92 9.65 -4.20
N ASN A 223 -13.96 10.46 -4.66
CA ASN A 223 -13.37 10.33 -6.00
C ASN A 223 -12.62 9.00 -6.13
N VAL A 224 -12.76 8.36 -7.31
CA VAL A 224 -12.04 7.15 -7.67
C VAL A 224 -11.07 7.45 -8.80
N TYR A 225 -9.84 6.98 -8.65
CA TYR A 225 -8.80 7.05 -9.67
C TYR A 225 -8.37 5.64 -10.08
N SER A 226 -7.99 5.50 -11.34
CA SER A 226 -7.48 4.25 -11.92
C SER A 226 -6.33 4.50 -12.89
N TRP A 227 -5.42 3.54 -12.99
CA TRP A 227 -4.33 3.52 -13.97
C TRP A 227 -3.76 2.11 -14.13
N GLY A 228 -2.83 1.93 -15.07
CA GLY A 228 -2.20 0.68 -15.45
C GLY A 228 -2.79 0.13 -16.76
N PHE A 229 -2.85 -1.19 -16.86
CA PHE A 229 -3.38 -1.89 -18.03
C PHE A 229 -4.90 -1.70 -18.16
N GLY A 230 -5.37 -1.26 -19.33
CA GLY A 230 -6.77 -0.92 -19.57
C GLY A 230 -7.42 -1.58 -20.78
N SER A 231 -6.72 -2.48 -21.50
CA SER A 231 -7.24 -3.10 -22.73
C SER A 231 -8.48 -3.98 -22.56
N ASP A 232 -8.85 -4.34 -21.33
CA ASP A 232 -10.11 -5.04 -21.03
C ASP A 232 -11.19 -4.10 -20.47
N GLY A 233 -10.92 -2.80 -20.33
CA GLY A 233 -11.83 -1.78 -19.78
C GLY A 233 -11.75 -1.64 -18.25
N GLN A 234 -10.80 -2.30 -17.59
CA GLN A 234 -10.72 -2.38 -16.12
C GLN A 234 -10.39 -1.06 -15.42
N LEU A 235 -10.04 -0.02 -16.19
CA LEU A 235 -9.81 1.33 -15.68
C LEU A 235 -11.12 2.13 -15.56
N GLY A 236 -12.18 1.79 -16.30
CA GLY A 236 -13.47 2.49 -16.18
C GLY A 236 -13.50 3.88 -16.83
N LEU A 237 -12.57 4.19 -17.73
CA LEU A 237 -12.38 5.53 -18.30
C LEU A 237 -13.14 5.78 -19.62
N GLY A 238 -14.01 4.86 -20.03
CA GLY A 238 -14.73 4.98 -21.31
C GLY A 238 -13.97 4.47 -22.53
N HIS A 239 -12.76 3.96 -22.34
CA HIS A 239 -11.93 3.40 -23.39
C HIS A 239 -11.10 2.19 -22.92
N PHE A 240 -10.46 1.52 -23.87
CA PHE A 240 -9.68 0.29 -23.68
C PHE A 240 -8.17 0.53 -23.84
N LYS A 241 -7.66 1.61 -23.25
CA LYS A 241 -6.25 2.03 -23.35
C LYS A 241 -5.61 2.00 -21.97
N ASN A 242 -4.29 1.79 -21.93
CA ASN A 242 -3.51 1.86 -20.70
C ASN A 242 -3.33 3.32 -20.27
N GLU A 243 -3.20 3.54 -18.97
CA GLU A 243 -2.87 4.85 -18.41
C GLU A 243 -1.65 4.72 -17.50
N ASN A 244 -0.68 5.62 -17.66
CA ASN A 244 0.57 5.59 -16.90
C ASN A 244 0.61 6.53 -15.70
N VAL A 245 -0.46 7.29 -15.51
CA VAL A 245 -0.69 8.16 -14.38
C VAL A 245 -2.14 7.99 -13.92
N PRO A 246 -2.43 8.14 -12.62
CA PRO A 246 -3.79 8.15 -12.10
C PRO A 246 -4.74 9.04 -12.91
N ARG A 247 -5.81 8.45 -13.43
CA ARG A 247 -6.93 9.16 -14.06
C ARG A 247 -8.18 9.03 -13.22
N LYS A 248 -8.88 10.15 -13.04
CA LYS A 248 -10.16 10.16 -12.33
C LYS A 248 -11.24 9.50 -13.18
N ILE A 249 -12.05 8.65 -12.55
CA ILE A 249 -13.20 8.01 -13.20
C ILE A 249 -14.39 8.97 -13.13
N GLU A 250 -14.54 9.84 -14.12
CA GLU A 250 -15.51 10.94 -14.06
C GLU A 250 -16.97 10.47 -13.99
N SER A 251 -17.30 9.32 -14.56
CA SER A 251 -18.63 8.71 -14.48
C SER A 251 -19.05 8.33 -13.04
N LEU A 252 -18.10 8.22 -12.10
CA LEU A 252 -18.38 8.00 -10.68
C LEU A 252 -18.38 9.28 -9.85
N SER A 253 -17.99 10.44 -10.40
CA SER A 253 -17.80 11.69 -9.64
C SER A 253 -19.08 12.18 -8.94
N GLN A 254 -20.26 11.87 -9.48
CA GLN A 254 -21.56 12.23 -8.88
C GLN A 254 -22.07 11.19 -7.88
N THR A 255 -21.38 10.07 -7.73
CA THR A 255 -21.74 8.99 -6.81
C THR A 255 -20.73 8.96 -5.67
N ARG A 256 -21.21 9.08 -4.42
CA ARG A 256 -20.32 8.96 -3.26
C ARG A 256 -19.84 7.52 -3.08
N ILE A 257 -18.64 7.20 -3.60
CA ILE A 257 -18.04 5.88 -3.44
C ILE A 257 -17.49 5.69 -2.03
N SER A 258 -17.71 4.49 -1.48
CA SER A 258 -17.29 4.12 -0.12
C SER A 258 -16.30 2.95 -0.09
N TYR A 259 -16.22 2.16 -1.16
CA TYR A 259 -15.35 0.99 -1.23
C TYR A 259 -14.98 0.65 -2.68
N ILE A 260 -13.76 0.17 -2.90
CA ILE A 260 -13.26 -0.29 -4.20
C ILE A 260 -12.62 -1.68 -4.11
N SER A 261 -12.58 -2.40 -5.23
CA SER A 261 -11.88 -3.67 -5.37
C SER A 261 -11.39 -3.89 -6.80
N ALA A 262 -10.09 -4.12 -6.96
CA ALA A 262 -9.45 -4.51 -8.20
C ALA A 262 -9.21 -6.02 -8.23
N GLY A 263 -9.64 -6.68 -9.30
CA GLY A 263 -9.39 -8.10 -9.57
C GLY A 263 -8.27 -8.29 -10.59
N PHE A 264 -8.34 -9.40 -11.33
CA PHE A 264 -7.31 -9.70 -12.34
C PHE A 264 -7.47 -8.83 -13.60
N LYS A 265 -8.70 -8.72 -14.12
CA LYS A 265 -9.01 -7.94 -15.33
C LYS A 265 -10.32 -7.15 -15.20
N HIS A 266 -10.84 -7.01 -13.99
CA HIS A 266 -12.06 -6.27 -13.71
C HIS A 266 -11.98 -5.55 -12.38
N SER A 267 -12.89 -4.61 -12.21
CA SER A 267 -12.94 -3.65 -11.13
C SER A 267 -14.35 -3.54 -10.60
N ALA A 268 -14.46 -3.17 -9.33
CA ALA A 268 -15.72 -2.83 -8.72
C ALA A 268 -15.62 -1.64 -7.78
N ALA A 269 -16.70 -0.88 -7.69
CA ALA A 269 -16.89 0.21 -6.74
C ALA A 269 -18.25 0.07 -6.05
N ILE A 270 -18.34 0.47 -4.78
CA ILE A 270 -19.59 0.46 -4.00
C ILE A 270 -19.90 1.88 -3.55
N SER A 271 -21.10 2.36 -3.85
CA SER A 271 -21.60 3.64 -3.35
C SER A 271 -21.91 3.58 -1.85
N ALA A 272 -21.95 4.74 -1.18
CA ALA A 272 -22.29 4.83 0.24
C ALA A 272 -23.70 4.27 0.56
N VAL A 273 -24.61 4.27 -0.40
CA VAL A 273 -25.95 3.68 -0.25
C VAL A 273 -25.97 2.17 -0.49
N GLY A 274 -24.88 1.60 -1.00
CA GLY A 274 -24.66 0.16 -1.16
C GLY A 274 -24.93 -0.38 -2.55
N ASP A 275 -24.95 0.50 -3.57
CA ASP A 275 -25.08 0.13 -4.97
C ASP A 275 -23.71 -0.29 -5.51
N VAL A 276 -23.68 -1.28 -6.41
CA VAL A 276 -22.44 -1.88 -6.92
C VAL A 276 -22.25 -1.51 -8.39
N PHE A 277 -21.08 -0.96 -8.71
CA PHE A 277 -20.65 -0.70 -10.07
C PHE A 277 -19.52 -1.66 -10.43
N THR A 278 -19.56 -2.23 -11.64
CA THR A 278 -18.53 -3.13 -12.17
C THR A 278 -18.13 -2.72 -13.58
N PHE A 279 -16.85 -2.95 -13.90
CA PHE A 279 -16.26 -2.61 -15.19
C PHE A 279 -15.00 -3.45 -15.46
N GLY A 280 -14.60 -3.56 -16.71
CA GLY A 280 -13.50 -4.39 -17.20
C GLY A 280 -13.94 -5.62 -17.97
N HIS A 281 -13.14 -6.68 -17.87
CA HIS A 281 -13.35 -7.91 -18.61
C HIS A 281 -14.61 -8.66 -18.16
N GLY A 282 -15.50 -9.00 -19.10
CA GLY A 282 -16.78 -9.65 -18.79
C GLY A 282 -16.97 -11.08 -19.29
N LYS A 283 -16.01 -11.68 -20.01
CA LYS A 283 -16.24 -12.95 -20.75
C LYS A 283 -16.67 -14.15 -19.88
N PHE A 284 -16.41 -14.11 -18.57
CA PHE A 284 -16.81 -15.17 -17.64
C PHE A 284 -17.99 -14.77 -16.74
N GLY A 285 -18.66 -13.65 -17.04
CA GLY A 285 -19.78 -13.13 -16.26
C GLY A 285 -19.37 -12.40 -14.98
N GLN A 286 -18.08 -12.12 -14.76
CA GLN A 286 -17.57 -11.52 -13.51
C GLN A 286 -18.07 -10.10 -13.22
N LEU A 287 -18.69 -9.44 -14.20
CA LEU A 287 -19.28 -8.12 -14.04
C LEU A 287 -20.71 -8.17 -13.50
N GLY A 288 -21.45 -9.26 -13.71
CA GLY A 288 -22.78 -9.43 -13.11
C GLY A 288 -23.96 -8.82 -13.87
N HIS A 289 -23.79 -8.35 -15.11
CA HIS A 289 -24.85 -7.68 -15.88
C HIS A 289 -25.73 -8.62 -16.74
N GLY A 290 -25.78 -9.92 -16.41
CA GLY A 290 -26.59 -10.90 -17.13
C GLY A 290 -26.07 -11.28 -18.52
N ASN A 291 -24.85 -10.84 -18.87
CA ASN A 291 -24.19 -11.15 -20.13
C ASN A 291 -22.66 -11.24 -19.94
N ASN A 292 -21.94 -11.54 -21.02
CA ASN A 292 -20.49 -11.76 -21.00
C ASN A 292 -19.69 -10.63 -21.69
N LYS A 293 -20.27 -9.44 -21.85
CA LYS A 293 -19.60 -8.30 -22.50
C LYS A 293 -18.64 -7.61 -21.53
N SER A 294 -17.47 -7.23 -22.03
CA SER A 294 -16.58 -6.31 -21.30
C SER A 294 -17.15 -4.90 -21.35
N ILE A 295 -16.91 -4.11 -20.29
CA ILE A 295 -17.47 -2.77 -20.14
C ILE A 295 -16.34 -1.81 -19.76
N GLY A 296 -16.15 -0.73 -20.54
CA GLY A 296 -15.09 0.26 -20.33
C GLY A 296 -15.45 1.39 -19.37
N GLU A 297 -16.71 1.49 -18.94
CA GLU A 297 -17.22 2.45 -17.95
C GLU A 297 -17.91 1.72 -16.80
N PRO A 298 -17.83 2.23 -15.56
CA PRO A 298 -18.58 1.70 -14.43
C PRO A 298 -20.07 1.60 -14.73
N MET A 299 -20.60 0.38 -14.72
CA MET A 299 -22.02 0.12 -14.92
C MET A 299 -22.63 -0.39 -13.61
N LEU A 300 -23.81 0.12 -13.27
CA LEU A 300 -24.58 -0.34 -12.12
C LEU A 300 -25.02 -1.80 -12.32
N ILE A 301 -24.86 -2.62 -11.30
CA ILE A 301 -25.45 -3.96 -11.23
C ILE A 301 -26.88 -3.84 -10.73
N GLU A 302 -27.82 -4.36 -11.52
CA GLU A 302 -29.23 -4.46 -11.14
C GLU A 302 -29.55 -5.80 -10.44
N GLY A 303 -30.69 -5.87 -9.73
CA GLY A 303 -31.21 -7.12 -9.19
C GLY A 303 -30.58 -7.61 -7.87
N ILE A 304 -29.75 -6.79 -7.21
CA ILE A 304 -29.30 -7.07 -5.83
C ILE A 304 -30.34 -6.51 -4.85
N ASP A 305 -30.99 -7.39 -4.09
CA ASP A 305 -32.05 -7.09 -3.11
C ASP A 305 -31.54 -6.53 -1.77
N SER A 306 -30.23 -6.54 -1.53
CA SER A 306 -29.62 -6.09 -0.27
C SER A 306 -28.51 -5.05 -0.51
N LYS A 307 -28.32 -4.12 0.44
CA LYS A 307 -27.28 -3.09 0.33
C LYS A 307 -25.89 -3.66 0.60
N ILE A 308 -25.00 -3.61 -0.40
CA ILE A 308 -23.64 -4.11 -0.33
C ILE A 308 -22.75 -3.15 0.47
N PHE A 309 -21.81 -3.66 1.26
CA PHE A 309 -20.82 -2.82 1.95
C PHE A 309 -19.37 -3.26 1.73
N LYS A 310 -19.13 -4.50 1.27
CA LYS A 310 -17.81 -4.98 0.85
C LYS A 310 -17.94 -5.88 -0.38
N ILE A 311 -16.94 -5.81 -1.23
CA ILE A 311 -16.80 -6.63 -2.43
C ILE A 311 -15.34 -7.06 -2.59
N SER A 312 -15.13 -8.23 -3.18
CA SER A 312 -13.81 -8.73 -3.55
C SER A 312 -13.87 -9.23 -4.99
N CYS A 313 -12.87 -8.88 -5.78
CA CYS A 313 -12.75 -9.25 -7.19
C CYS A 313 -11.61 -10.26 -7.35
N GLY A 314 -11.93 -11.43 -7.90
CA GLY A 314 -10.97 -12.51 -8.15
C GLY A 314 -10.41 -12.52 -9.57
N LYS A 315 -9.98 -13.69 -10.06
CA LYS A 315 -9.51 -13.84 -11.46
C LYS A 315 -10.62 -13.70 -12.48
N GLY A 316 -11.74 -14.35 -12.21
CA GLY A 316 -12.88 -14.40 -13.10
C GLY A 316 -14.20 -14.45 -12.37
N HIS A 317 -14.23 -14.11 -11.08
CA HIS A 317 -15.43 -14.11 -10.25
C HIS A 317 -15.38 -12.96 -9.25
N THR A 318 -16.54 -12.68 -8.67
CA THR A 318 -16.74 -11.60 -7.72
C THR A 318 -17.61 -12.08 -6.57
N ILE A 319 -17.26 -11.65 -5.36
CA ILE A 319 -18.02 -11.93 -4.14
C ILE A 319 -18.35 -10.62 -3.48
N ALA A 320 -19.60 -10.45 -3.06
CA ALA A 320 -20.06 -9.31 -2.30
C ALA A 320 -20.74 -9.75 -1.01
N ILE A 321 -20.66 -8.89 0.00
CA ILE A 321 -21.39 -9.07 1.25
C ILE A 321 -22.22 -7.82 1.56
N ALA A 322 -23.48 -8.07 1.88
CA ALA A 322 -24.47 -7.07 2.23
C ALA A 322 -24.50 -6.75 3.72
N ARG A 323 -25.07 -5.60 4.08
CA ARG A 323 -25.19 -5.13 5.48
C ARG A 323 -26.00 -6.10 6.35
N ASP A 324 -26.98 -6.78 5.75
CA ASP A 324 -27.79 -7.85 6.35
C ASP A 324 -27.03 -9.19 6.47
N LYS A 325 -25.74 -9.23 6.12
CA LYS A 325 -24.85 -10.40 6.11
C LYS A 325 -25.15 -11.42 5.01
N SER A 326 -26.02 -11.11 4.06
CA SER A 326 -26.21 -11.90 2.84
C SER A 326 -24.94 -11.86 1.98
N VAL A 327 -24.56 -12.99 1.40
CA VAL A 327 -23.41 -13.10 0.50
C VAL A 327 -23.89 -13.35 -0.93
N TYR A 328 -23.32 -12.64 -1.88
CA TYR A 328 -23.61 -12.76 -3.31
C TYR A 328 -22.35 -13.17 -4.05
N VAL A 329 -22.51 -14.01 -5.07
CA VAL A 329 -21.42 -14.51 -5.90
C VAL A 329 -21.82 -14.52 -7.37
N TRP A 330 -20.89 -14.20 -8.27
CA TRP A 330 -21.06 -14.29 -9.71
C TRP A 330 -19.71 -14.40 -10.43
N GLY A 331 -19.74 -14.74 -11.71
CA GLY A 331 -18.63 -14.99 -12.61
C GLY A 331 -18.36 -16.48 -12.87
N SER A 332 -17.09 -16.79 -13.11
CA SER A 332 -16.57 -18.13 -13.37
C SER A 332 -16.78 -19.06 -12.18
N SER A 333 -17.11 -20.32 -12.46
CA SER A 333 -17.23 -21.38 -11.44
C SER A 333 -16.48 -22.66 -11.83
N GLY A 334 -15.58 -22.64 -12.83
CA GLY A 334 -14.91 -23.85 -13.33
C GLY A 334 -14.17 -24.66 -12.25
N ASN A 335 -13.68 -23.99 -11.21
CA ASN A 335 -13.01 -24.57 -10.04
C ASN A 335 -13.90 -24.58 -8.79
N GLY A 336 -15.19 -24.24 -8.92
CA GLY A 336 -16.10 -24.15 -7.79
C GLY A 336 -15.97 -22.87 -6.97
N GLN A 337 -15.26 -21.84 -7.45
CA GLN A 337 -14.95 -20.60 -6.72
C GLN A 337 -16.16 -19.73 -6.35
N LEU A 338 -17.36 -20.06 -6.86
CA LEU A 338 -18.62 -19.45 -6.41
C LEU A 338 -19.21 -20.12 -5.16
N GLY A 339 -18.82 -21.35 -4.82
CA GLY A 339 -19.32 -22.02 -3.62
C GLY A 339 -20.79 -22.47 -3.70
N LEU A 340 -21.36 -22.56 -4.90
CA LEU A 340 -22.77 -22.87 -5.13
C LEU A 340 -23.05 -24.38 -5.32
N GLY A 341 -22.03 -25.23 -5.19
CA GLY A 341 -22.12 -26.67 -5.50
C GLY A 341 -22.21 -26.97 -6.99
N THR A 342 -21.92 -26.00 -7.87
CA THR A 342 -21.95 -26.14 -9.32
C THR A 342 -20.70 -25.55 -9.97
N LYS A 343 -20.27 -26.13 -11.10
CA LYS A 343 -19.19 -25.59 -11.94
C LYS A 343 -19.66 -24.70 -13.07
N LYS A 344 -20.98 -24.47 -13.19
CA LYS A 344 -21.54 -23.57 -14.20
C LYS A 344 -21.29 -22.10 -13.79
N PRO A 345 -20.80 -21.25 -14.71
CA PRO A 345 -20.65 -19.82 -14.43
C PRO A 345 -22.03 -19.17 -14.22
N ILE A 346 -22.06 -18.09 -13.46
CA ILE A 346 -23.27 -17.32 -13.17
C ILE A 346 -22.97 -15.87 -13.53
N ASN A 347 -23.72 -15.27 -14.45
CA ASN A 347 -23.45 -13.92 -14.96
C ASN A 347 -24.32 -12.82 -14.33
N VAL A 348 -25.10 -13.15 -13.30
CA VAL A 348 -25.86 -12.23 -12.43
C VAL A 348 -25.52 -12.51 -10.97
N PRO A 349 -25.54 -11.52 -10.06
CA PRO A 349 -25.35 -11.76 -8.64
C PRO A 349 -26.33 -12.82 -8.13
N LYS A 350 -25.78 -13.90 -7.58
CA LYS A 350 -26.59 -14.96 -6.96
C LYS A 350 -26.34 -14.99 -5.47
N LYS A 351 -27.42 -14.85 -4.70
CA LYS A 351 -27.42 -14.97 -3.25
C LYS A 351 -27.03 -16.40 -2.86
N VAL A 352 -26.00 -16.54 -2.04
CA VAL A 352 -25.59 -17.82 -1.47
C VAL A 352 -26.61 -18.22 -0.40
N ALA A 353 -27.01 -19.49 -0.36
CA ALA A 353 -27.92 -20.00 0.66
C ALA A 353 -27.40 -19.66 2.06
N LYS A 354 -28.33 -19.26 2.94
CA LYS A 354 -28.03 -18.79 4.30
C LYS A 354 -27.19 -19.84 5.04
N GLN A 355 -25.98 -19.46 5.41
CA GLN A 355 -25.09 -20.30 6.21
C GLN A 355 -25.55 -20.28 7.67
N LYS A 356 -25.28 -21.37 8.42
CA LYS A 356 -25.53 -21.44 9.87
C LYS A 356 -24.64 -20.49 10.70
N VAL A 357 -23.74 -19.76 10.03
CA VAL A 357 -22.76 -18.85 10.61
C VAL A 357 -22.89 -17.48 9.97
N GLN A 358 -22.62 -16.42 10.74
CA GLN A 358 -22.58 -15.06 10.21
C GLN A 358 -21.24 -14.81 9.54
N ILE A 359 -21.25 -14.29 8.31
CA ILE A 359 -20.05 -13.89 7.59
C ILE A 359 -19.84 -12.38 7.78
N ASN A 360 -18.60 -11.95 8.00
CA ASN A 360 -18.28 -10.53 8.20
C ASN A 360 -17.19 -9.99 7.27
N GLN A 361 -16.34 -10.87 6.75
CA GLN A 361 -15.32 -10.53 5.77
C GLN A 361 -15.31 -11.60 4.68
N ILE A 362 -14.94 -11.17 3.50
CA ILE A 362 -14.82 -11.98 2.30
C ILE A 362 -13.47 -11.66 1.66
N CYS A 363 -12.89 -12.64 1.00
CA CYS A 363 -11.70 -12.48 0.18
C CYS A 363 -11.81 -13.45 -0.98
N CYS A 364 -11.70 -12.96 -2.20
CA CYS A 364 -11.46 -13.80 -3.35
C CYS A 364 -10.30 -13.26 -4.17
N LYS A 365 -9.50 -14.19 -4.66
CA LYS A 365 -8.29 -13.91 -5.45
C LYS A 365 -8.36 -14.79 -6.68
N SER A 366 -7.35 -15.60 -7.00
CA SER A 366 -7.29 -16.40 -8.23
C SER A 366 -8.59 -17.19 -8.55
N ASN A 367 -8.66 -18.46 -8.19
CA ASN A 367 -9.82 -19.32 -8.46
C ASN A 367 -10.38 -19.91 -7.16
N PHE A 368 -10.24 -19.19 -6.06
CA PHE A 368 -10.76 -19.58 -4.76
C PHE A 368 -11.15 -18.36 -3.93
N SER A 369 -11.87 -18.66 -2.86
CA SER A 369 -12.65 -17.71 -2.08
C SER A 369 -12.67 -18.12 -0.62
N PHE A 370 -12.68 -17.11 0.24
CA PHE A 370 -12.81 -17.26 1.67
C PHE A 370 -13.91 -16.36 2.22
N ALA A 371 -14.54 -16.82 3.30
CA ALA A 371 -15.45 -16.04 4.12
C ALA A 371 -15.09 -16.23 5.60
N LEU A 372 -14.78 -15.12 6.29
CA LEU A 372 -14.54 -15.15 7.73
C LEU A 372 -15.87 -15.14 8.46
N THR A 373 -16.02 -16.10 9.38
CA THR A 373 -17.24 -16.27 10.15
C THR A 373 -17.06 -15.73 11.55
N THR A 374 -18.13 -15.18 12.14
CA THR A 374 -18.20 -14.91 13.57
C THR A 374 -19.34 -15.72 14.15
N ASN A 375 -19.08 -16.41 15.27
CA ASN A 375 -20.14 -17.05 16.02
C ASN A 375 -21.04 -15.95 16.64
N PRO A 376 -22.37 -15.95 16.40
CA PRO A 376 -23.25 -14.84 16.80
C PRO A 376 -23.30 -14.54 18.31
N ILE A 377 -22.85 -15.47 19.15
CA ILE A 377 -22.98 -15.39 20.62
C ILE A 377 -22.00 -14.39 21.25
N LEU A 378 -21.00 -13.88 20.50
CA LEU A 378 -19.93 -13.03 21.05
C LEU A 378 -19.71 -11.69 20.35
N SER A 379 -20.62 -11.26 19.47
CA SER A 379 -20.51 -9.96 18.81
C SER A 379 -20.89 -8.81 19.75
N LYS A 380 -20.02 -8.46 20.71
CA LYS A 380 -19.82 -7.03 20.99
C LYS A 380 -18.96 -6.49 19.85
N PRO A 381 -19.44 -5.50 19.06
CA PRO A 381 -18.67 -4.95 17.97
C PRO A 381 -17.43 -4.26 18.55
N LEU A 382 -16.24 -4.75 18.18
CA LEU A 382 -15.05 -3.92 18.18
C LEU A 382 -15.16 -3.01 16.96
N GLN A 383 -15.36 -1.71 17.18
CA GLN A 383 -15.08 -0.68 16.18
C GLN A 383 -13.64 -0.87 15.70
N GLY A 384 -13.45 -1.35 14.47
CA GLY A 384 -12.13 -1.69 13.96
C GLY A 384 -12.19 -2.70 12.82
N GLY A 385 -12.78 -2.28 11.70
CA GLY A 385 -12.78 -3.06 10.47
C GLY A 385 -13.00 -2.15 9.28
N GLY A 386 -11.93 -1.59 8.72
CA GLY A 386 -11.92 -0.92 7.41
C GLY A 386 -12.56 0.47 7.34
N GLU A 387 -13.08 1.00 8.44
CA GLU A 387 -13.35 2.42 8.60
C GLU A 387 -12.39 2.98 9.64
N LEU A 388 -11.74 4.08 9.27
CA LEU A 388 -11.03 4.96 10.19
C LEU A 388 -11.91 5.19 11.44
N PRO A 389 -11.46 4.87 12.67
CA PRO A 389 -12.21 5.26 13.84
C PRO A 389 -12.19 6.78 13.92
N GLU A 390 -13.36 7.44 13.80
CA GLU A 390 -13.54 8.89 13.98
C GLU A 390 -12.86 9.41 15.27
N ARG A 391 -12.72 8.54 16.28
CA ARG A 391 -12.06 8.87 17.56
C ARG A 391 -10.55 9.10 17.48
N ALA A 392 -9.85 8.60 16.46
CA ALA A 392 -8.44 8.94 16.24
C ALA A 392 -8.28 10.36 15.67
N PHE A 393 -9.27 10.84 14.89
CA PHE A 393 -9.29 12.19 14.32
C PHE A 393 -9.52 13.27 15.38
N PHE A 394 -10.42 13.03 16.34
CA PHE A 394 -10.67 14.00 17.42
C PHE A 394 -9.46 14.20 18.34
N ARG A 395 -8.57 13.20 18.49
CA ARG A 395 -7.38 13.33 19.34
C ARG A 395 -6.27 14.14 18.67
N VAL A 396 -6.17 14.09 17.34
CA VAL A 396 -5.23 14.91 16.54
C VAL A 396 -5.76 16.33 16.37
N GLN A 397 -7.06 16.51 16.06
CA GLN A 397 -7.65 17.85 16.03
C GLN A 397 -7.57 18.56 17.37
N LYS A 398 -7.74 17.86 18.51
CA LYS A 398 -7.59 18.47 19.83
C LYS A 398 -6.13 18.79 20.20
N GLN A 399 -5.14 18.17 19.54
CA GLN A 399 -3.73 18.53 19.69
C GLN A 399 -3.35 19.70 18.78
N GLU A 400 -3.83 19.72 17.53
CA GLU A 400 -3.61 20.82 16.59
C GLU A 400 -4.34 22.10 17.02
N THR A 401 -5.57 22.03 17.54
CA THR A 401 -6.27 23.22 18.09
C THR A 401 -5.61 23.74 19.36
N ASN A 402 -4.99 22.87 20.18
CA ASN A 402 -4.26 23.30 21.37
C ASN A 402 -2.90 23.94 21.01
N GLU A 403 -2.22 23.45 19.97
CA GLU A 403 -0.98 24.04 19.46
C GLU A 403 -1.23 25.37 18.74
N GLU A 404 -2.34 25.52 17.99
CA GLU A 404 -2.74 26.80 17.39
C GLU A 404 -3.15 27.84 18.45
N GLU A 405 -3.88 27.44 19.51
CA GLU A 405 -4.22 28.34 20.63
C GLU A 405 -2.99 28.76 21.44
N ASP A 406 -2.00 27.88 21.61
CA ASP A 406 -0.75 28.19 22.30
C ASP A 406 0.17 29.07 21.44
N GLU A 407 0.21 28.87 20.11
CA GLU A 407 0.87 29.78 19.19
C GLU A 407 0.25 31.18 19.17
N GLU A 408 -1.09 31.28 19.21
CA GLU A 408 -1.80 32.56 19.25
C GLU A 408 -1.56 33.28 20.60
N LYS A 409 -1.53 32.54 21.72
CA LYS A 409 -1.15 33.06 23.05
C LYS A 409 0.32 33.50 23.09
N ILE A 410 1.23 32.80 22.43
CA ILE A 410 2.65 33.19 22.30
C ILE A 410 2.81 34.43 21.41
N LYS A 411 2.03 34.55 20.31
CA LYS A 411 2.00 35.75 19.44
C LYS A 411 1.39 36.96 20.17
N ARG A 412 0.34 36.78 20.99
CA ARG A 412 -0.22 37.83 21.87
C ARG A 412 0.77 38.27 22.96
N LYS A 413 1.47 37.33 23.62
CA LYS A 413 2.55 37.64 24.59
C LYS A 413 3.77 38.33 23.95
N LYS A 414 4.06 38.09 22.67
CA LYS A 414 5.12 38.80 21.92
C LYS A 414 4.69 40.21 21.46
N LYS A 415 3.39 40.47 21.24
CA LYS A 415 2.86 41.81 20.98
C LYS A 415 2.95 42.72 22.22
N ASP A 416 2.71 42.18 23.42
CA ASP A 416 2.86 42.92 24.69
C ASP A 416 4.31 43.16 25.14
N LYS A 417 5.27 42.37 24.65
CA LYS A 417 6.71 42.68 24.85
C LYS A 417 7.26 43.69 23.83
N LYS A 418 6.58 43.92 22.70
CA LYS A 418 6.95 44.94 21.69
C LYS A 418 6.42 46.34 22.03
N SER A 419 5.35 46.45 22.84
CA SER A 419 4.84 47.74 23.35
C SER A 419 5.72 48.36 24.44
N ARG A 420 6.51 47.56 25.17
CA ARG A 420 7.49 48.03 26.18
C ARG A 420 8.88 48.39 25.63
N ARG A 421 9.15 48.17 24.35
CA ARG A 421 10.46 48.42 23.70
C ARG A 421 10.42 49.52 22.62
N LYS A 422 9.44 50.44 22.70
CA LYS A 422 9.30 51.63 21.84
C LYS A 422 9.50 52.97 22.58
N ARG A 423 10.42 52.99 23.55
CA ARG A 423 11.07 54.22 24.05
C ARG A 423 12.59 54.07 23.94
N ARG A 424 13.12 54.17 22.72
CA ARG A 424 14.49 54.65 22.43
C ARG A 424 14.74 54.65 20.91
N LYS A 425 14.84 55.87 20.36
CA LYS A 425 15.60 56.34 19.17
C LYS A 425 15.30 55.64 17.83
N LYS A 426 14.55 56.25 16.89
CA LYS A 426 14.92 57.31 15.90
C LYS A 426 16.20 56.99 15.08
N LEU A 427 16.02 56.55 13.83
CA LEU A 427 16.51 57.10 12.53
C LEU A 427 16.11 56.10 11.41
N LYS A 428 15.19 56.48 10.48
CA LYS A 428 15.39 56.79 9.03
C LYS A 428 16.01 55.62 8.19
N VAL A 429 15.62 55.22 6.96
CA VAL A 429 14.67 55.57 5.84
C VAL A 429 14.73 54.34 4.84
N PRO A 430 13.82 54.16 3.83
CA PRO A 430 13.34 52.85 3.32
C PRO A 430 13.85 52.37 1.94
N LEU A 431 13.30 51.22 1.51
CA LEU A 431 13.41 50.45 0.24
C LEU A 431 13.57 51.25 -1.07
N THR A 432 14.21 50.62 -2.08
CA THR A 432 13.83 50.73 -3.50
C THR A 432 14.09 49.45 -4.28
N GLU A 433 13.15 49.11 -5.17
CA GLU A 433 13.24 48.14 -6.29
C GLU A 433 14.22 48.59 -7.38
N ALA A 434 14.76 47.64 -8.16
CA ALA A 434 14.80 47.63 -9.64
C ALA A 434 15.94 46.73 -10.18
N MET A 435 15.64 45.82 -11.12
CA MET A 435 16.13 45.84 -12.51
C MET A 435 16.05 44.45 -13.19
N LEU A 436 15.38 44.45 -14.34
CA LEU A 436 15.36 43.42 -15.38
C LEU A 436 16.69 43.44 -16.16
N GLY A 437 17.13 42.25 -16.61
CA GLY A 437 17.85 42.02 -17.88
C GLY A 437 19.32 42.48 -18.00
N GLY A 438 20.21 41.56 -18.35
CA GLY A 438 21.54 41.88 -18.87
C GLY A 438 22.48 40.67 -18.92
N GLU A 439 22.86 40.27 -20.14
CA GLU A 439 24.07 39.48 -20.40
C GLU A 439 25.28 40.26 -19.84
N GLY A 440 26.14 39.60 -19.07
CA GLY A 440 27.30 40.26 -18.46
C GLY A 440 28.35 39.27 -17.96
N ASN A 441 29.58 39.48 -18.42
CA ASN A 441 30.82 38.82 -18.02
C ASN A 441 30.86 38.37 -16.56
N PHE A 442 31.20 37.09 -16.34
CA PHE A 442 31.58 36.60 -15.02
C PHE A 442 32.91 37.25 -14.62
N ASN A 443 32.90 38.03 -13.54
CA ASN A 443 34.13 38.51 -12.90
C ASN A 443 35.02 37.31 -12.52
N ASP A 444 36.32 37.38 -12.87
CA ASP A 444 37.36 36.35 -12.66
C ASP A 444 37.68 35.96 -11.20
N THR A 445 36.90 36.43 -10.23
CA THR A 445 37.07 36.07 -8.81
C THR A 445 36.06 34.99 -8.41
N PRO A 446 36.52 33.75 -8.10
CA PRO A 446 35.63 32.70 -7.65
C PRO A 446 34.93 33.08 -6.35
N PRO A 447 33.64 32.71 -6.19
CA PRO A 447 32.97 32.87 -4.91
C PRO A 447 33.71 32.08 -3.82
N GLU A 448 33.84 32.66 -2.62
CA GLU A 448 34.40 31.94 -1.48
C GLU A 448 33.53 30.72 -1.16
N ALA A 449 34.03 29.55 -1.48
CA ALA A 449 33.35 28.27 -1.29
C ALA A 449 34.15 27.41 -0.33
N TYR A 450 33.47 26.63 0.50
CA TYR A 450 34.13 25.82 1.52
C TYR A 450 33.54 24.42 1.51
N LEU A 451 34.40 23.40 1.43
CA LEU A 451 34.02 22.00 1.57
C LEU A 451 34.47 21.51 2.96
N CYS A 452 33.65 20.75 3.66
CA CYS A 452 34.01 20.19 4.96
C CYS A 452 33.91 18.67 4.92
N ASP A 453 34.95 17.98 5.39
CA ASP A 453 34.89 16.53 5.56
C ASP A 453 34.13 16.14 6.84
N LEU A 454 33.93 14.83 7.01
CA LEU A 454 33.21 14.24 8.13
C LEU A 454 33.96 14.36 9.48
N THR A 455 35.23 14.75 9.46
CA THR A 455 36.05 15.01 10.65
C THR A 455 36.03 16.48 11.08
N GLY A 456 35.38 17.34 10.28
CA GLY A 456 35.30 18.78 10.52
C GLY A 456 36.43 19.58 9.88
N LYS A 457 37.25 18.97 9.02
CA LYS A 457 38.35 19.65 8.33
C LYS A 457 37.84 20.36 7.08
N LEU A 458 38.28 21.60 6.88
CA LEU A 458 37.75 22.50 5.87
C LEU A 458 38.71 22.65 4.68
N MET A 459 38.24 22.38 3.47
CA MET A 459 38.85 22.76 2.20
C MET A 459 38.31 24.13 1.79
N LYS A 460 39.20 25.05 1.42
CA LYS A 460 38.82 26.38 0.91
C LYS A 460 38.88 26.39 -0.62
N ASN A 461 37.87 27.00 -1.23
CA ASN A 461 37.71 27.24 -2.66
C ASN A 461 37.88 26.01 -3.56
N PRO A 462 37.02 24.99 -3.42
CA PRO A 462 37.06 23.78 -4.24
C PRO A 462 36.45 23.98 -5.65
N VAL A 463 36.48 25.20 -6.18
CA VAL A 463 35.82 25.57 -7.45
C VAL A 463 36.84 26.13 -8.43
N THR A 464 36.73 25.72 -9.69
CA THR A 464 37.53 26.19 -10.82
C THR A 464 36.65 26.88 -11.85
N LEU A 465 37.27 27.77 -12.65
CA LEU A 465 36.58 28.46 -13.74
C LEU A 465 36.52 27.53 -14.96
N SER A 466 35.31 27.26 -15.44
CA SER A 466 35.04 26.56 -16.70
C SER A 466 34.36 27.53 -17.68
N GLY A 467 34.33 27.17 -18.97
CA GLY A 467 33.76 28.03 -20.04
C GLY A 467 32.32 28.49 -19.81
N ASP A 468 31.57 27.79 -18.95
CA ASP A 468 30.17 28.07 -18.63
C ASP A 468 29.98 28.64 -17.19
N GLY A 469 31.07 28.97 -16.48
CA GLY A 469 31.06 29.51 -15.11
C GLY A 469 31.91 28.70 -14.12
N PHE A 470 31.72 28.92 -12.81
CA PHE A 470 32.46 28.19 -11.78
C PHE A 470 31.88 26.78 -11.57
N THR A 471 32.72 25.75 -11.65
CA THR A 471 32.37 24.35 -11.36
C THR A 471 33.23 23.81 -10.24
N TYR A 472 32.81 22.75 -9.58
CA TYR A 472 33.66 22.08 -8.60
C TYR A 472 34.86 21.41 -9.27
N ASP A 473 36.05 21.63 -8.70
CA ASP A 473 37.27 20.95 -9.13
C ASP A 473 37.27 19.52 -8.58
N HIS A 474 36.64 18.62 -9.35
CA HIS A 474 36.44 17.24 -8.94
C HIS A 474 37.74 16.51 -8.66
N ASP A 475 38.81 16.78 -9.43
CA ASP A 475 40.11 16.15 -9.26
C ASP A 475 40.79 16.63 -7.97
N ALA A 476 40.79 17.96 -7.71
CA ALA A 476 41.34 18.50 -6.46
C ALA A 476 40.56 18.05 -5.22
N ILE A 477 39.23 17.93 -5.32
CA ILE A 477 38.38 17.41 -4.24
C ILE A 477 38.69 15.93 -3.98
N GLU A 478 38.86 15.12 -5.03
CA GLU A 478 39.14 13.70 -4.90
C GLU A 478 40.53 13.44 -4.30
N GLU A 479 41.54 14.22 -4.71
CA GLU A 479 42.89 14.17 -4.14
C GLU A 479 42.92 14.66 -2.68
N TRP A 480 42.14 15.70 -2.35
CA TRP A 480 41.96 16.16 -0.98
C TRP A 480 41.28 15.10 -0.10
N LEU A 481 40.24 14.42 -0.59
CA LEU A 481 39.57 13.33 0.15
C LEU A 481 40.50 12.11 0.33
N LYS A 482 41.29 11.75 -0.69
CA LYS A 482 42.27 10.65 -0.63
C LYS A 482 43.36 10.89 0.42
N SER A 483 43.81 12.13 0.57
CA SER A 483 44.84 12.50 1.54
C SER A 483 44.33 12.66 2.98
N HIS A 484 42.99 12.66 3.20
CA HIS A 484 42.38 13.00 4.49
C HIS A 484 41.39 11.95 5.05
N ASN A 485 40.86 11.04 4.22
CA ASN A 485 39.86 10.04 4.63
C ASN A 485 40.33 8.61 4.37
N THR A 486 41.12 8.04 5.30
CA THR A 486 41.38 6.60 5.37
C THR A 486 40.58 5.97 6.51
N SER A 487 39.88 4.87 6.22
CA SER A 487 39.24 4.04 7.24
C SER A 487 40.29 3.50 8.22
N PRO A 488 40.18 3.74 9.55
CA PRO A 488 41.16 3.23 10.52
C PRO A 488 41.25 1.70 10.58
N LYS A 489 40.30 0.97 9.98
CA LYS A 489 40.26 -0.49 9.97
C LYS A 489 40.63 -1.13 8.63
N THR A 490 40.59 -0.38 7.53
CA THR A 490 40.72 -0.97 6.18
C THR A 490 41.59 -0.19 5.20
N ASN A 491 42.04 1.03 5.55
CA ASN A 491 42.90 1.89 4.69
C ASN A 491 42.41 2.08 3.24
N GLN A 492 41.10 1.94 3.00
CA GLN A 492 40.49 2.22 1.70
C GLN A 492 39.92 3.64 1.64
N VAL A 493 40.01 4.24 0.45
CA VAL A 493 39.48 5.56 0.10
C VAL A 493 37.94 5.49 0.02
N LEU A 494 37.26 6.40 0.71
CA LEU A 494 35.79 6.46 0.70
C LEU A 494 35.29 7.23 -0.54
N THR A 495 34.52 6.57 -1.40
CA THR A 495 33.89 7.17 -2.59
C THR A 495 32.50 7.77 -2.27
N SER A 496 31.99 8.63 -3.15
CA SER A 496 30.68 9.30 -3.02
C SER A 496 29.50 8.35 -2.80
N GLN A 497 29.57 7.13 -3.34
CA GLN A 497 28.55 6.08 -3.18
C GLN A 497 28.49 5.53 -1.73
N ILE A 498 29.61 5.51 -1.01
CA ILE A 498 29.68 4.96 0.36
C ILE A 498 29.16 5.99 1.40
N LEU A 499 29.32 7.29 1.10
CA LEU A 499 28.83 8.40 1.93
C LEU A 499 27.30 8.50 1.98
N ILE A 500 26.61 8.19 0.89
CA ILE A 500 25.15 8.27 0.79
C ILE A 500 24.45 7.25 1.71
N GLN A 501 25.12 6.14 2.02
CA GLN A 501 24.55 5.01 2.77
C GLN A 501 24.70 5.13 4.30
N ASN A 502 25.42 6.12 4.81
CA ASN A 502 25.80 6.16 6.24
C ASN A 502 24.93 7.13 7.08
N HIS A 503 23.92 6.56 7.74
CA HIS A 503 22.81 7.28 8.40
C HIS A 503 23.22 8.18 9.59
N ASN A 504 24.34 7.89 10.26
CA ASN A 504 24.84 8.67 11.41
C ASN A 504 25.43 10.03 11.01
N LEU A 505 25.88 10.18 9.76
CA LEU A 505 26.54 11.39 9.28
C LEU A 505 25.54 12.45 8.79
N ARG A 506 24.41 12.02 8.21
CA ARG A 506 23.30 12.92 7.83
C ARG A 506 22.70 13.67 9.02
N SER A 507 22.67 13.06 10.22
CA SER A 507 22.10 13.71 11.41
C SER A 507 23.06 14.74 12.02
N GLN A 508 24.37 14.55 11.90
CA GLN A 508 25.37 15.50 12.39
C GLN A 508 25.48 16.74 11.48
N ILE A 509 25.36 16.56 10.16
CA ILE A 509 25.43 17.65 9.17
C ILE A 509 24.22 18.60 9.27
N LYS A 510 23.00 18.06 9.45
CA LYS A 510 21.75 18.84 9.62
C LYS A 510 21.76 19.79 10.82
N ASN A 511 22.62 19.55 11.82
CA ASN A 511 22.72 20.37 13.02
C ASN A 511 23.79 21.47 12.92
N SER A 512 24.54 21.56 11.81
CA SER A 512 25.51 22.64 11.59
C SER A 512 24.84 23.89 11.02
N LYS A 513 25.18 25.07 11.55
CA LYS A 513 24.54 26.36 11.22
C LYS A 513 24.86 26.92 9.82
N PHE A 514 25.54 26.16 8.96
CA PHE A 514 26.13 26.67 7.71
C PHE A 514 25.62 26.01 6.43
N TRP A 515 24.52 25.26 6.49
CA TRP A 515 23.97 24.63 5.29
C TRP A 515 22.91 25.50 4.61
N LYS A 516 23.15 25.85 3.33
CA LYS A 516 22.13 26.24 2.35
C LYS A 516 22.21 25.27 1.17
N GLU A 517 21.05 24.75 0.78
CA GLU A 517 20.87 23.95 -0.44
C GLU A 517 20.95 24.89 -1.64
N ASP A 518 22.12 25.02 -2.25
CA ASP A 518 22.23 25.33 -3.67
C ASP A 518 23.12 24.27 -4.33
#